data_AF-A0A7C1HHN8-F1
#
_entry.id   AF-A0A7C1HHN8-F1
#
_cell.length_a   1.000
_cell.length_b   1.000
_cell.length_c   1.000
_cell.angle_alpha   90.00
_cell.angle_beta   90.00
_cell.angle_gamma   90.00
#
_symmetry.space_group_name_H-M   'P 1'
#
loop_
_entity.id
_entity.type
_entity.pdbx_description
1 polymer ?
#
loop_
_entity_poly.entity_id
_entity_poly.type
_entity_poly.pdbx_seq_one_letter_code
_entity_poly.pdbx_strand_id
1 'polypeptide(L)'
;MDPRGIHYIVEASGCSDVIGEVDRMQEILVEAARKANTHVWAVSFHRFPPNGVSGVVVISESHLSVHTWPEAGYLALDIFTCGAASMPEEAVKHVLEKIHAGHTHISELTRGLDDDGDRIYYHSLITWEEELQKGKPKK
;
A
#
# COMPACT_ATOMS: atom_id res chain seq x y z
N MET A 1 24.26 -3.70 -3.94
CA MET A 1 22.92 -3.43 -3.40
C MET A 1 22.13 -4.70 -3.63
N ASP A 2 21.48 -5.19 -2.58
CA ASP A 2 20.66 -6.39 -2.65
C ASP A 2 19.29 -6.00 -3.26
N PRO A 3 18.87 -6.56 -4.40
CA PRO A 3 17.62 -6.18 -5.05
C PRO A 3 16.38 -6.71 -4.31
N ARG A 4 16.55 -7.40 -3.17
CA ARG A 4 15.45 -7.94 -2.38
C ARG A 4 14.56 -6.85 -1.79
N GLY A 5 13.26 -7.06 -1.94
CA GLY A 5 12.23 -6.22 -1.34
C GLY A 5 10.91 -6.95 -1.19
N ILE A 6 10.01 -6.37 -0.41
CA ILE A 6 8.69 -6.91 -0.12
C ILE A 6 7.64 -5.99 -0.72
N HIS A 7 6.76 -6.56 -1.55
CA HIS A 7 5.71 -5.85 -2.26
C HIS A 7 4.34 -6.41 -1.88
N TYR A 8 3.58 -5.62 -1.14
CA TYR A 8 2.17 -5.89 -0.88
C TYR A 8 1.31 -5.34 -2.00
N ILE A 9 0.46 -6.20 -2.55
CA ILE A 9 -0.64 -5.86 -3.46
C ILE A 9 -1.93 -6.11 -2.68
N VAL A 10 -2.72 -5.06 -2.48
CA VAL A 10 -3.86 -5.05 -1.59
C VAL A 10 -5.10 -4.62 -2.33
N GLU A 11 -6.10 -5.50 -2.30
CA GLU A 11 -7.47 -5.24 -2.75
C GLU A 11 -8.32 -4.92 -1.52
N ALA A 12 -8.70 -3.66 -1.31
CA ALA A 12 -9.48 -3.23 -0.15
C ALA A 12 -10.92 -2.90 -0.53
N SER A 13 -11.88 -3.53 0.15
CA SER A 13 -13.32 -3.41 -0.06
C SER A 13 -14.04 -2.86 1.16
N GLY A 14 -15.16 -2.17 0.93
CA GLY A 14 -15.96 -1.57 2.00
C GLY A 14 -15.31 -0.35 2.66
N CYS A 15 -14.47 0.36 1.89
CA CYS A 15 -13.78 1.57 2.33
C CYS A 15 -14.77 2.73 2.56
N SER A 16 -14.42 3.63 3.47
CA SER A 16 -15.15 4.89 3.73
C SER A 16 -14.87 5.95 2.65
N ASP A 17 -15.69 7.01 2.61
CA ASP A 17 -15.64 8.08 1.59
C ASP A 17 -14.30 8.82 1.49
N VAL A 18 -13.43 8.68 2.50
CA VAL A 18 -12.09 9.28 2.52
C VAL A 18 -11.24 8.88 1.30
N ILE A 19 -11.52 7.74 0.68
CA ILE A 19 -10.82 7.29 -0.53
C ILE A 19 -11.08 8.19 -1.75
N GLY A 20 -12.09 9.07 -1.69
CA GLY A 20 -12.35 10.09 -2.71
C GLY A 20 -11.72 11.46 -2.42
N GLU A 21 -11.03 11.61 -1.29
CA GLU A 21 -10.43 12.88 -0.84
C GLU A 21 -8.94 12.90 -1.17
N VAL A 22 -8.56 13.55 -2.28
CA VAL A 22 -7.17 13.53 -2.80
C VAL A 22 -6.14 14.01 -1.77
N ASP A 23 -6.42 15.07 -1.03
CA ASP A 23 -5.51 15.61 -0.01
C ASP A 23 -5.33 14.63 1.16
N ARG A 24 -6.42 13.98 1.59
CA ARG A 24 -6.38 12.95 2.64
C ARG A 24 -5.62 11.72 2.19
N MET A 25 -5.84 11.26 0.95
CA MET A 25 -5.13 10.11 0.41
C MET A 25 -3.64 10.37 0.28
N GLN A 26 -3.25 11.59 -0.11
CA GLN A 26 -1.85 12.01 -0.11
C GLN A 26 -1.24 11.96 1.30
N GLU A 27 -1.92 12.53 2.30
CA GLU A 27 -1.48 12.49 3.69
C GLU A 27 -1.33 11.05 4.20
N ILE A 28 -2.31 10.19 3.93
CA ILE A 28 -2.33 8.78 4.37
C ILE A 28 -1.14 8.02 3.78
N LEU A 29 -0.88 8.13 2.47
CA LEU A 29 0.21 7.39 1.83
C LEU A 29 1.60 7.94 2.22
N VAL A 30 1.75 9.25 2.42
CA VAL A 30 3.01 9.83 2.92
C VAL A 30 3.30 9.37 4.35
N GLU A 31 2.30 9.34 5.20
CA GLU A 31 2.45 8.84 6.57
C GLU A 31 2.68 7.32 6.61
N ALA A 32 2.06 6.57 5.69
CA ALA A 32 2.34 5.14 5.49
C ALA A 32 3.82 4.92 5.13
N ALA A 33 4.37 5.68 4.18
CA ALA A 33 5.78 5.59 3.80
C ALA A 33 6.72 5.85 5.00
N ARG A 34 6.40 6.84 5.85
CA ARG A 34 7.16 7.10 7.09
C ARG A 34 7.06 5.95 8.08
N LYS A 35 5.87 5.37 8.25
CA LYS A 35 5.63 4.21 9.13
C LYS A 35 6.35 2.95 8.65
N ALA A 36 6.50 2.79 7.34
CA ALA A 36 7.35 1.76 6.76
C ALA A 36 8.87 2.01 6.94
N ASN A 37 9.27 3.03 7.70
CA ASN A 37 10.67 3.39 7.91
C ASN A 37 11.42 3.66 6.59
N THR A 38 10.75 4.35 5.66
CA THR A 38 11.30 4.71 4.34
C THR A 38 11.45 6.22 4.17
N HIS A 39 12.25 6.62 3.19
CA HIS A 39 12.46 8.03 2.84
C HIS A 39 11.66 8.40 1.58
N VAL A 40 10.85 9.46 1.69
CA VAL A 40 10.02 9.98 0.58
C VAL A 40 10.84 10.92 -0.30
N TRP A 41 10.88 10.63 -1.60
CA TRP A 41 11.57 11.44 -2.61
C TRP A 41 10.61 12.31 -3.42
N ALA A 42 9.45 11.77 -3.79
CA ALA A 42 8.47 12.48 -4.59
C ALA A 42 7.05 11.99 -4.28
N VAL A 43 6.08 12.88 -4.48
CA VAL A 43 4.67 12.65 -4.23
C VAL A 43 3.88 13.21 -5.41
N SER A 44 2.96 12.43 -5.97
CA SER A 44 2.10 12.85 -7.08
C SER A 44 0.72 12.25 -6.91
N PHE A 45 -0.31 13.10 -6.79
CA PHE A 45 -1.69 12.71 -6.57
C PHE A 45 -2.61 13.47 -7.52
N HIS A 46 -3.59 12.77 -8.07
CA HIS A 46 -4.56 13.32 -9.00
C HIS A 46 -5.95 12.80 -8.66
N ARG A 47 -6.92 13.72 -8.66
CA ARG A 47 -8.34 13.39 -8.58
C ARG A 47 -8.92 13.25 -9.99
N PHE A 48 -9.66 12.18 -10.21
CA PHE A 48 -10.41 11.91 -11.43
C PHE A 48 -11.92 12.10 -11.16
N PRO A 49 -12.67 12.66 -12.13
CA PRO A 49 -14.13 12.74 -12.01
C PRO A 49 -14.77 11.35 -11.89
N PRO A 50 -15.82 11.17 -11.05
CA PRO A 50 -16.38 12.17 -10.14
C PRO A 50 -15.48 12.43 -8.91
N ASN A 51 -14.99 11.38 -8.24
CA ASN A 51 -14.22 11.50 -6.98
C ASN A 51 -13.02 10.53 -6.88
N GLY A 52 -12.70 9.72 -7.90
CA GLY A 52 -11.60 8.76 -7.82
C GLY A 52 -10.23 9.43 -7.61
N VAL A 53 -9.30 8.72 -6.97
CA VAL A 53 -7.94 9.22 -6.71
C VAL A 53 -6.94 8.22 -7.27
N SER A 54 -5.92 8.71 -7.97
CA SER A 54 -4.68 7.95 -8.18
C SER A 54 -3.51 8.71 -7.58
N GLY A 55 -2.63 7.99 -6.90
CA GLY A 55 -1.48 8.58 -6.25
C GLY A 55 -0.28 7.66 -6.20
N VAL A 56 0.91 8.25 -6.18
CA VAL A 56 2.17 7.55 -5.99
C VAL A 56 3.09 8.35 -5.07
N VAL A 57 3.74 7.63 -4.15
CA VAL A 57 4.83 8.13 -3.32
C VAL A 57 6.08 7.35 -3.72
N VAL A 58 7.04 8.05 -4.31
CA VAL A 58 8.35 7.48 -4.66
C VAL A 58 9.21 7.48 -3.41
N ILE A 59 9.75 6.31 -3.08
CA ILE A 59 10.67 6.10 -1.95
C ILE A 59 12.00 5.53 -2.47
N SER A 60 13.02 5.42 -1.60
CA SER A 60 14.33 4.89 -2.01
C SER A 60 14.18 3.49 -2.61
N GLU A 61 14.40 3.39 -3.92
CA GLU A 61 14.45 2.13 -4.70
C GLU A 61 13.10 1.39 -4.86
N SER A 62 11.97 2.02 -4.52
CA SER A 62 10.63 1.42 -4.67
C SER A 62 9.50 2.48 -4.64
N HIS A 63 8.27 2.11 -4.26
CA HIS A 63 7.11 3.02 -4.29
C HIS A 63 5.95 2.55 -3.41
N LEU A 64 5.07 3.48 -3.07
CA LEU A 64 3.69 3.21 -2.66
C LEU A 64 2.76 3.80 -3.71
N SER A 65 1.77 3.06 -4.20
CA SER A 65 0.75 3.60 -5.13
C SER A 65 -0.65 3.20 -4.74
N VAL A 66 -1.62 4.03 -5.13
CA VAL A 66 -3.03 3.82 -4.83
C VAL A 66 -3.92 4.22 -6.00
N HIS A 67 -4.99 3.47 -6.21
CA HIS A 67 -6.09 3.79 -7.12
C HIS A 67 -7.42 3.55 -6.41
N THR A 68 -8.35 4.49 -6.49
CA THR A 68 -9.62 4.43 -5.73
C THR A 68 -10.84 4.55 -6.62
N TRP A 69 -11.89 3.81 -6.24
CA TRP A 69 -13.24 3.86 -6.80
C TRP A 69 -14.25 4.08 -5.66
N PRO A 70 -14.45 5.34 -5.22
CA PRO A 70 -15.34 5.66 -4.10
C PRO A 70 -16.76 5.13 -4.28
N GLU A 71 -17.29 5.13 -5.50
CA GLU A 71 -18.61 4.61 -5.85
C GLU A 71 -18.78 3.11 -5.57
N ALA A 72 -17.69 2.35 -5.53
CA ALA A 72 -17.66 0.94 -5.20
C ALA A 72 -17.14 0.68 -3.77
N GLY A 73 -16.73 1.72 -3.04
CA GLY A 73 -16.02 1.56 -1.77
C GLY A 73 -14.74 0.74 -1.90
N TYR A 74 -14.06 0.84 -3.05
CA TYR A 74 -12.92 -0.01 -3.43
C TYR A 74 -11.62 0.80 -3.58
N LEU A 75 -10.51 0.21 -3.16
CA LEU A 75 -9.18 0.77 -3.26
C LEU A 75 -8.17 -0.33 -3.59
N ALA A 76 -7.39 -0.11 -4.65
CA ALA A 76 -6.22 -0.89 -5.00
C ALA A 76 -4.97 -0.19 -4.45
N LEU A 77 -4.13 -0.92 -3.72
CA LEU A 77 -2.94 -0.39 -3.06
C LEU A 77 -1.72 -1.29 -3.32
N ASP A 78 -0.62 -0.65 -3.70
CA ASP A 78 0.69 -1.26 -3.77
C ASP A 78 1.62 -0.61 -2.74
N ILE A 79 2.27 -1.43 -1.92
CA ILE A 79 3.34 -1.00 -1.03
C ILE A 79 4.56 -1.87 -1.32
N PHE A 80 5.49 -1.34 -2.10
CA PHE A 80 6.76 -1.98 -2.37
C PHE A 80 7.86 -1.28 -1.59
N THR A 81 8.58 -2.01 -0.75
CA THR A 81 9.73 -1.49 0.02
C THR A 81 10.96 -2.35 -0.18
N CYS A 82 12.13 -1.71 -0.15
CA CYS A 82 13.44 -2.35 -0.21
C CYS A 82 14.23 -2.07 1.07
N GLY A 83 15.11 -3.00 1.45
CA GLY A 83 16.02 -2.87 2.59
C GLY A 83 15.52 -3.53 3.89
N ALA A 84 16.44 -4.14 4.63
CA ALA A 84 16.13 -4.98 5.80
C ALA A 84 15.51 -4.24 7.00
N ALA A 85 15.51 -2.90 6.99
CA ALA A 85 14.94 -2.07 8.05
C ALA A 85 13.54 -1.52 7.70
N SER A 86 13.03 -1.78 6.49
CA SER A 86 11.68 -1.35 6.13
C SER A 86 10.63 -2.15 6.89
N MET A 87 9.47 -1.52 7.12
CA MET A 87 8.33 -2.09 7.84
C MET A 87 7.06 -1.99 6.99
N PRO A 88 7.00 -2.65 5.82
CA PRO A 88 5.88 -2.52 4.88
C PRO A 88 4.52 -2.89 5.50
N GLU A 89 4.47 -3.82 6.46
CA GLU A 89 3.24 -4.21 7.16
C GLU A 89 2.62 -3.03 7.94
N GLU A 90 3.46 -2.18 8.54
CA GLU A 90 3.00 -0.99 9.26
C GLU A 90 2.40 0.06 8.31
N ALA A 91 2.91 0.15 7.08
CA ALA A 91 2.30 0.97 6.03
C ALA A 91 0.94 0.41 5.60
N VAL A 92 0.85 -0.90 5.32
CA VAL A 92 -0.41 -1.57 4.93
C VAL A 92 -1.46 -1.33 6.02
N LYS A 93 -1.13 -1.68 7.27
CA LYS A 93 -2.01 -1.50 8.43
C LYS A 93 -2.48 -0.06 8.58
N HIS A 94 -1.57 0.91 8.44
CA HIS A 94 -1.93 2.32 8.53
C HIS A 94 -2.96 2.73 7.47
N VAL A 95 -2.74 2.35 6.21
CA VAL A 95 -3.66 2.70 5.12
C VAL A 95 -5.02 2.08 5.38
N LEU A 96 -5.08 0.77 5.68
CA LEU A 96 -6.33 0.04 5.93
C LEU A 96 -7.15 0.63 7.09
N GLU A 97 -6.49 0.99 8.19
CA GLU A 97 -7.12 1.67 9.33
C GLU A 97 -7.71 3.03 8.95
N LYS A 98 -6.98 3.82 8.15
CA LYS A 98 -7.42 5.18 7.77
C LYS A 98 -8.56 5.19 6.78
N ILE A 99 -8.58 4.24 5.85
CA ILE A 99 -9.66 4.12 4.86
C ILE A 99 -10.87 3.36 5.40
N HIS A 100 -10.77 2.78 6.61
CA HIS A 100 -11.82 1.98 7.25
C HIS A 100 -12.27 0.81 6.35
N ALA A 101 -11.30 0.12 5.74
CA ALA A 101 -11.58 -1.06 4.92
C ALA A 101 -12.35 -2.11 5.76
N GLY A 102 -13.35 -2.75 5.15
CA GLY A 102 -14.13 -3.81 5.78
C GLY A 102 -13.58 -5.21 5.48
N HIS A 103 -13.02 -5.39 4.29
CA HIS A 103 -12.46 -6.65 3.81
C HIS A 103 -11.24 -6.38 2.94
N THR A 104 -10.24 -7.25 3.02
CA THR A 104 -9.04 -7.17 2.19
C THR A 104 -8.64 -8.52 1.61
N HIS A 105 -8.20 -8.52 0.35
CA HIS A 105 -7.45 -9.62 -0.25
C HIS A 105 -6.02 -9.11 -0.49
N ILE A 106 -5.03 -9.79 0.10
CA ILE A 106 -3.64 -9.31 0.14
C ILE A 106 -2.74 -10.36 -0.47
N SER A 107 -1.85 -9.90 -1.34
CA SER A 107 -0.74 -10.66 -1.92
C SER A 107 0.58 -10.04 -1.49
N GLU A 108 1.45 -10.81 -0.86
CA GLU A 108 2.82 -10.43 -0.55
C GLU A 108 3.78 -11.09 -1.54
N LEU A 109 4.52 -10.27 -2.26
CA LEU A 109 5.56 -10.71 -3.18
C LEU A 109 6.93 -10.41 -2.59
N THR A 110 7.75 -11.46 -2.42
CA THR A 110 9.18 -11.26 -2.18
C THR A 110 9.87 -11.11 -3.53
N ARG A 111 10.38 -9.92 -3.82
CA ARG A 111 11.00 -9.53 -5.10
C ARG A 111 12.51 -9.72 -5.02
N GLY A 112 13.16 -9.96 -6.17
CA GLY A 112 14.63 -9.93 -6.27
C GLY A 112 15.33 -11.13 -5.64
N LEU A 113 14.69 -12.31 -5.62
CA LEU A 113 15.30 -13.56 -5.14
C LEU A 113 16.32 -14.07 -6.17
N ASP A 114 17.44 -14.59 -5.67
CA ASP A 114 18.57 -15.13 -6.43
C ASP A 114 19.27 -16.19 -5.54
N ASP A 115 18.60 -17.32 -5.31
CA ASP A 115 19.05 -18.33 -4.34
C ASP A 115 20.35 -19.03 -4.79
N ASP A 116 20.56 -19.15 -6.11
CA ASP A 116 21.73 -19.82 -6.71
C ASP A 116 22.89 -18.86 -7.03
N GLY A 117 22.68 -17.54 -6.91
CA GLY A 117 23.69 -16.51 -7.20
C GLY A 117 24.07 -16.40 -8.67
N ASP A 118 23.26 -16.97 -9.56
CA ASP A 118 23.47 -16.98 -11.01
C ASP A 118 22.93 -15.71 -11.69
N ARG A 119 22.32 -14.81 -10.92
CA ARG A 119 21.71 -13.55 -11.36
C ARG A 119 20.46 -13.76 -12.21
N ILE A 120 19.79 -14.91 -12.07
CA ILE A 120 18.47 -15.18 -12.62
C ILE A 120 17.44 -14.90 -11.54
N TYR A 121 16.88 -13.69 -11.58
CA TYR A 121 15.96 -13.22 -10.54
C TYR A 121 14.54 -13.76 -10.73
N TYR A 122 13.91 -14.15 -9.62
CA TYR A 122 12.48 -14.48 -9.55
C TYR A 122 11.81 -13.81 -8.34
N HIS A 123 10.54 -14.10 -8.15
CA HIS A 123 9.77 -13.69 -6.97
C HIS A 123 8.97 -14.86 -6.41
N SER A 124 8.71 -14.83 -5.12
CA SER A 124 7.70 -15.68 -4.47
C SER A 124 6.45 -14.86 -4.19
N LEU A 125 5.31 -15.53 -4.02
CA LEU A 125 4.01 -14.92 -3.76
C LEU A 125 3.26 -15.73 -2.70
N ILE A 126 2.69 -15.05 -1.72
CA ILE A 126 1.74 -15.60 -0.75
C ILE A 126 0.48 -14.73 -0.77
N THR A 127 -0.70 -15.33 -0.71
CA THR A 127 -1.98 -14.63 -0.77
C THR A 127 -2.90 -15.06 0.38
N TRP A 128 -3.62 -14.11 0.96
CA TRP A 128 -4.59 -14.34 2.04
C TRP A 128 -5.73 -13.31 2.03
N GLU A 129 -6.76 -13.56 2.83
CA GLU A 129 -7.93 -12.71 2.99
C GLU A 129 -8.20 -12.44 4.47
N GLU A 130 -8.69 -11.24 4.78
CA GLU A 130 -8.99 -10.83 6.15
C GLU A 130 -10.26 -9.97 6.20
N GLU A 131 -11.12 -10.25 7.19
CA GLU A 131 -12.21 -9.36 7.59
C GLU A 131 -11.74 -8.41 8.70
N LEU A 132 -11.84 -7.11 8.46
CA LEU A 132 -11.42 -6.09 9.42
C LEU A 132 -12.61 -5.68 10.28
N GLN A 133 -12.54 -5.93 11.59
CA GLN A 133 -13.57 -5.46 12.52
C GLN A 133 -13.59 -3.93 12.54
N LYS A 134 -14.72 -3.33 12.17
CA LYS A 134 -14.95 -1.89 12.38
C LYS A 134 -14.84 -1.60 13.87
N GLY A 135 -13.73 -0.98 14.29
CA GLY A 135 -13.52 -0.59 15.68
C GLY A 135 -14.74 0.16 16.19
N LYS A 136 -15.33 -0.30 17.30
CA LYS A 136 -16.39 0.45 17.98
C LYS A 136 -15.89 1.89 18.18
N PRO A 137 -16.70 2.92 17.90
CA PRO A 137 -16.31 4.29 18.20
C PRO A 137 -15.93 4.34 19.68
N LYS A 138 -14.72 4.84 19.99
CA LYS A 138 -14.34 5.13 21.37
C LYS A 138 -15.41 6.09 21.91
N LYS A 139 -16.19 5.60 22.89
CA LYS A 139 -17.17 6.40 23.63
C LYS A 139 -16.48 7.55 24.34
#